data_AF-A0A8I2YF96-F1
#
_entry.id   AF-A0A8I2YF96-F1
#
_cell.length_a   1.000
_cell.length_b   1.000
_cell.length_c   1.000
_cell.angle_alpha   90.00
_cell.angle_beta   90.00
_cell.angle_gamma   90.00
#
_symmetry.space_group_name_H-M   'P 1'
#
loop_
_entity.id
_entity.type
_entity.pdbx_description
1 polymer ?
#
loop_
_entity_poly.entity_id
_entity_poly.type
_entity_poly.pdbx_seq_one_letter_code
_entity_poly.pdbx_strand_id
1 'polypeptide(L)'
;MLGRNESADVELLTTQERKEFAAFRELLWMTPGLEAHIMQSSGEEITLIADLIQNGSNGARADDTKGMKSATINWITPKGHGFNHERTGALLCLASLDWANSNIRSKLITGQIQPSGDQWPVFLYANYTYDAEDPWNGLLRSSLLISAYKHIFTSPSSIDQEPRATRSGNTWIHGM
;
A
#
# COMPACT_ATOMS: atom_id res chain seq x y z
N MET A 1 28.89 -23.94 -0.46
CA MET A 1 29.80 -23.86 -1.63
C MET A 1 28.94 -24.00 -2.88
N LEU A 2 28.63 -22.88 -3.53
CA LEU A 2 27.75 -22.85 -4.71
C LEU A 2 28.57 -23.16 -5.96
N GLY A 3 28.11 -24.15 -6.72
CA GLY A 3 28.81 -24.69 -7.89
C GLY A 3 28.73 -23.78 -9.10
N ARG A 4 29.84 -23.72 -9.83
CA ARG A 4 30.13 -22.93 -11.05
C ARG A 4 29.17 -23.18 -12.25
N ASN A 5 28.12 -23.99 -12.08
CA ASN A 5 27.19 -24.41 -13.14
C ASN A 5 25.85 -23.64 -13.17
N GLU A 6 25.39 -23.05 -12.07
CA GLU A 6 24.11 -22.29 -12.08
C GLU A 6 24.17 -21.02 -12.95
N SER A 7 25.34 -20.39 -13.07
CA SER A 7 25.48 -19.10 -13.76
C SER A 7 25.34 -19.19 -15.28
N ALA A 8 25.61 -20.35 -15.89
CA ALA A 8 25.51 -20.55 -17.34
C ALA A 8 24.06 -20.78 -17.80
N ASP A 9 23.22 -21.42 -16.97
CA ASP A 9 21.81 -21.67 -17.29
C ASP A 9 20.94 -20.42 -17.14
N VAL A 10 21.28 -19.51 -16.22
CA VAL A 10 20.50 -18.27 -15.99
C VAL A 10 20.57 -17.31 -17.18
N GLU A 11 21.63 -17.36 -17.99
CA GLU A 11 21.73 -16.53 -19.20
C GLU A 11 20.80 -16.99 -20.33
N LEU A 12 20.41 -18.27 -20.34
CA LEU A 12 19.47 -18.85 -21.30
C LEU A 12 18.01 -18.55 -20.95
N LEU A 13 17.74 -18.16 -19.70
CA LEU A 13 16.40 -17.80 -19.25
C LEU A 13 15.92 -16.50 -19.90
N THR A 14 14.63 -16.46 -20.22
CA THR A 14 13.93 -15.24 -20.59
C THR A 14 13.95 -14.23 -19.44
N THR A 15 13.67 -12.96 -19.73
CA THR A 15 13.57 -11.91 -18.70
C THR A 15 12.55 -12.26 -17.62
N GLN A 16 11.47 -12.97 -17.98
CA GLN A 16 10.44 -13.38 -17.04
C GLN A 16 10.92 -14.50 -16.12
N GLU A 17 11.50 -15.56 -16.68
CA GLU A 17 12.04 -16.68 -15.91
C GLU A 17 13.18 -16.23 -14.97
N ARG A 18 14.00 -15.26 -15.37
CA ARG A 18 15.02 -14.68 -14.47
C ARG A 18 14.40 -14.00 -13.25
N LYS A 19 13.31 -13.26 -13.44
CA LYS A 19 12.59 -12.60 -12.32
C LYS A 19 11.96 -13.63 -11.40
N GLU A 20 11.33 -14.65 -11.97
CA GLU A 20 10.71 -15.74 -11.21
C GLU A 20 11.75 -16.54 -10.44
N PHE A 21 12.88 -16.88 -11.07
CA PHE A 21 13.99 -17.57 -10.43
C PHE A 21 14.60 -16.74 -9.29
N ALA A 22 14.80 -15.43 -9.50
CA ALA A 22 15.26 -14.53 -8.45
C ALA A 22 14.29 -14.52 -7.25
N ALA A 23 12.98 -14.38 -7.49
CA ALA A 23 11.97 -14.43 -6.44
C ALA A 23 11.95 -15.78 -5.71
N PHE A 24 12.10 -16.90 -6.44
CA PHE A 24 12.22 -18.23 -5.87
C PHE A 24 13.44 -18.39 -4.98
N ARG A 25 14.61 -17.87 -5.39
CA ARG A 25 15.83 -17.89 -4.58
C ARG A 25 15.68 -17.11 -3.28
N GLU A 26 15.04 -15.94 -3.32
CA GLU A 26 14.73 -15.18 -2.11
C GLU A 26 13.76 -15.95 -1.19
N LEU A 27 12.75 -16.61 -1.75
CA LEU A 27 11.82 -17.45 -0.98
C LEU A 27 12.55 -18.59 -0.24
N LEU A 28 13.45 -19.30 -0.94
CA LEU A 28 14.27 -20.36 -0.34
C LEU A 28 15.18 -19.82 0.75
N TRP A 29 15.74 -18.64 0.57
CA TRP A 29 16.57 -17.99 1.58
C TRP A 29 15.77 -17.60 2.84
N MET A 30 14.55 -17.07 2.66
CA MET A 30 13.67 -16.70 3.77
C MET A 30 13.07 -17.89 4.51
N THR A 31 12.98 -19.07 3.87
CA THR A 31 12.30 -20.25 4.43
C THR A 31 13.25 -21.45 4.50
N PRO A 32 14.05 -21.57 5.58
CA PRO A 32 14.98 -22.68 5.76
C PRO A 32 14.27 -24.03 5.68
N GLY A 33 14.83 -24.95 4.89
CA GLY A 33 14.29 -26.31 4.70
C GLY A 33 13.24 -26.45 3.60
N LEU A 34 12.74 -25.34 3.04
CA LEU A 34 11.75 -25.37 1.95
C LEU A 34 12.30 -26.07 0.70
N GLU A 35 13.56 -25.82 0.34
CA GLU A 35 14.20 -26.46 -0.83
C GLU A 35 14.23 -27.99 -0.69
N ALA A 36 14.70 -28.48 0.45
CA ALA A 36 14.76 -29.92 0.73
C ALA A 36 13.36 -30.55 0.75
N HIS A 37 12.37 -29.82 1.26
CA HIS A 37 10.98 -30.26 1.28
C HIS A 37 10.42 -30.37 -0.15
N ILE A 38 10.57 -29.33 -0.98
CA ILE A 38 10.14 -29.33 -2.39
C ILE A 38 10.78 -30.49 -3.17
N MET A 39 12.08 -30.72 -2.97
CA MET A 39 12.82 -31.79 -3.66
C MET A 39 12.37 -33.21 -3.28
N GLN A 40 11.73 -33.36 -2.11
CA GLN A 40 11.23 -34.65 -1.60
C GLN A 40 9.72 -34.81 -1.78
N SER A 41 9.03 -33.74 -2.17
CA SER A 41 7.57 -33.68 -2.27
C SER A 41 7.04 -34.25 -3.58
N SER A 42 5.80 -34.75 -3.52
CA SER A 42 5.05 -35.13 -4.72
C SER A 42 4.54 -33.90 -5.48
N GLY A 43 4.13 -34.07 -6.74
CA GLY A 43 3.56 -32.97 -7.53
C GLY A 43 2.29 -32.34 -6.90
N GLU A 44 1.48 -33.15 -6.21
CA GLU A 44 0.30 -32.67 -5.48
C GLU A 44 0.69 -31.80 -4.28
N GLU A 45 1.72 -32.19 -3.53
CA GLU A 45 2.25 -31.41 -2.41
C GLU A 45 2.88 -30.10 -2.87
N ILE A 46 3.62 -30.12 -3.99
CA ILE A 46 4.18 -28.88 -4.58
C ILE A 46 3.06 -27.92 -4.98
N THR A 47 1.99 -28.45 -5.58
CA THR A 47 0.81 -27.64 -5.96
C THR A 47 0.15 -27.04 -4.72
N LEU A 48 0.00 -27.81 -3.64
CA LEU A 48 -0.53 -27.32 -2.38
C LEU A 48 0.35 -26.22 -1.77
N ILE A 49 1.67 -26.37 -1.78
CA ILE A 49 2.61 -25.35 -1.30
C ILE A 49 2.46 -24.05 -2.10
N ALA A 50 2.39 -24.16 -3.43
CA ALA A 50 2.17 -23.00 -4.31
C ALA A 50 0.83 -22.30 -4.01
N ASP A 51 -0.24 -23.06 -3.82
CA ASP A 51 -1.56 -22.53 -3.45
C ASP A 51 -1.52 -21.79 -2.12
N LEU A 52 -0.83 -22.35 -1.11
CA LEU A 52 -0.68 -21.70 0.20
C LEU A 52 0.07 -20.37 0.11
N ILE A 53 1.16 -20.31 -0.67
CA ILE A 53 1.92 -19.07 -0.91
C ILE A 53 1.04 -18.05 -1.63
N GLN A 54 0.34 -18.46 -2.68
CA GLN A 54 -0.53 -17.57 -3.45
C GLN A 54 -1.69 -17.06 -2.60
N ASN A 55 -2.29 -17.91 -1.78
CA ASN A 55 -3.35 -17.53 -0.85
C ASN A 55 -2.87 -16.55 0.22
N GLY A 56 -1.67 -16.76 0.78
CA GLY A 56 -1.05 -15.82 1.70
C GLY A 56 -0.80 -14.44 1.07
N SER A 57 -0.23 -14.42 -0.15
CA SER A 57 0.01 -13.20 -0.92
C SER A 57 -1.29 -12.45 -1.23
N ASN A 58 -2.32 -13.18 -1.68
CA ASN A 58 -3.64 -12.62 -1.94
C ASN A 58 -4.30 -12.07 -0.66
N GLY A 59 -4.18 -12.80 0.45
CA GLY A 59 -4.69 -12.41 1.76
C GLY A 59 -4.06 -11.11 2.26
N ALA A 60 -2.73 -11.01 2.24
CA ALA A 60 -2.02 -9.80 2.65
C ALA A 60 -2.45 -8.56 1.83
N ARG A 61 -2.55 -8.70 0.50
CA ARG A 61 -3.02 -7.61 -0.38
C ARG A 61 -4.47 -7.20 -0.10
N ALA A 62 -5.34 -8.19 0.15
CA ALA A 62 -6.74 -7.94 0.46
C ALA A 62 -6.91 -7.23 1.80
N ASP A 63 -6.13 -7.63 2.81
CA ASP A 63 -6.12 -7.00 4.13
C ASP A 63 -5.65 -5.54 4.06
N ASP A 64 -4.56 -5.28 3.35
CA ASP A 64 -4.07 -3.91 3.13
C ASP A 64 -5.11 -3.04 2.43
N THR A 65 -5.69 -3.50 1.33
CA THR A 65 -6.66 -2.70 0.57
C THR A 65 -7.98 -2.51 1.31
N LYS A 66 -8.45 -3.51 2.07
CA LYS A 66 -9.69 -3.41 2.85
C LYS A 66 -9.49 -2.53 4.09
N GLY A 67 -8.41 -2.73 4.83
CA GLY A 67 -8.04 -1.93 6.00
C GLY A 67 -7.83 -0.47 5.63
N MET A 68 -7.08 -0.20 4.56
CA MET A 68 -6.77 1.14 4.08
C MET A 68 -8.01 1.95 3.73
N LYS A 69 -8.99 1.35 3.04
CA LYS A 69 -10.23 2.05 2.64
C LYS A 69 -10.98 2.57 3.87
N SER A 70 -11.17 1.71 4.87
CA SER A 70 -11.84 2.07 6.12
C SER A 70 -11.05 3.14 6.89
N ALA A 71 -9.74 2.96 7.00
CA ALA A 71 -8.87 3.89 7.72
C ALA A 71 -8.83 5.28 7.07
N THR A 72 -8.76 5.33 5.73
CA THR A 72 -8.77 6.59 4.96
C THR A 72 -10.05 7.38 5.18
N ILE A 73 -11.21 6.70 5.23
CA ILE A 73 -12.48 7.35 5.55
C ILE A 73 -12.38 8.00 6.94
N ASN A 74 -11.88 7.26 7.94
CA ASN A 74 -11.72 7.81 9.29
C ASN A 74 -10.74 9.01 9.35
N TRP A 75 -9.67 9.01 8.56
CA TRP A 75 -8.69 10.10 8.54
C TRP A 75 -9.22 11.38 7.87
N ILE A 76 -10.08 11.24 6.86
CA ILE A 76 -10.58 12.36 6.07
C ILE A 76 -11.95 12.83 6.58
N THR A 77 -12.96 11.97 6.64
CA THR A 77 -14.31 12.34 7.07
C THR A 77 -15.18 11.09 7.29
N PRO A 78 -15.99 11.03 8.36
CA PRO A 78 -16.85 9.88 8.62
C PRO A 78 -17.94 9.66 7.55
N LYS A 79 -18.26 10.66 6.71
CA LYS A 79 -19.29 10.52 5.65
C LYS A 79 -18.90 11.27 4.38
N GLY A 80 -19.03 10.62 3.23
CA GLY A 80 -18.85 11.21 1.90
C GLY A 80 -17.54 10.87 1.20
N HIS A 81 -17.56 10.81 -0.14
CA HIS A 81 -16.42 10.44 -0.97
C HIS A 81 -16.40 11.21 -2.29
N GLY A 82 -15.22 11.25 -2.92
CA GLY A 82 -15.00 11.91 -4.22
C GLY A 82 -15.24 13.42 -4.19
N PHE A 83 -15.42 14.01 -5.39
CA PHE A 83 -15.63 15.45 -5.56
C PHE A 83 -16.99 15.94 -5.03
N ASN A 84 -17.95 15.05 -4.79
CA ASN A 84 -19.26 15.41 -4.23
C ASN A 84 -19.19 15.78 -2.74
N HIS A 85 -18.10 15.43 -2.05
CA HIS A 85 -17.91 15.74 -0.64
C HIS A 85 -16.89 16.88 -0.48
N GLU A 86 -17.19 17.87 0.37
CA GLU A 86 -16.39 19.11 0.50
C GLU A 86 -14.91 18.84 0.77
N ARG A 87 -14.61 18.14 1.87
CA ARG A 87 -13.23 17.90 2.30
C ARG A 87 -12.49 16.95 1.36
N THR A 88 -13.18 15.94 0.86
CA THR A 88 -12.57 14.92 -0.01
C THR A 88 -12.31 15.51 -1.39
N GLY A 89 -13.24 16.30 -1.91
CA GLY A 89 -13.08 17.03 -3.17
C GLY A 89 -11.95 18.06 -3.10
N ALA A 90 -11.84 18.80 -1.98
CA ALA A 90 -10.72 19.72 -1.77
C ALA A 90 -9.37 19.01 -1.80
N LEU A 91 -9.25 17.85 -1.14
CA LEU A 91 -8.02 17.04 -1.11
C LEU A 91 -7.68 16.41 -2.47
N LEU A 92 -8.70 16.00 -3.23
CA LEU A 92 -8.54 15.42 -4.57
C LEU A 92 -8.36 16.49 -5.66
N CYS A 93 -8.63 17.76 -5.34
CA CYS A 93 -8.43 18.87 -6.26
C CYS A 93 -6.97 18.89 -6.72
N LEU A 94 -6.76 19.17 -8.00
CA LEU A 94 -5.43 19.30 -8.58
C LEU A 94 -4.68 20.42 -7.86
N ALA A 95 -3.39 20.21 -7.60
CA ALA A 95 -2.52 21.16 -6.91
C ALA A 95 -2.46 22.54 -7.60
N SER A 96 -2.65 22.57 -8.93
CA SER A 96 -2.70 23.78 -9.75
C SER A 96 -4.07 24.46 -9.82
N LEU A 97 -5.09 23.92 -9.15
CA LEU A 97 -6.47 24.42 -9.20
C LEU A 97 -6.97 24.82 -7.81
N ASP A 98 -7.78 25.88 -7.77
CA ASP A 98 -8.40 26.33 -6.54
C ASP A 98 -9.79 25.69 -6.34
N TRP A 99 -9.92 24.87 -5.29
CA TRP A 99 -11.18 24.25 -4.93
C TRP A 99 -12.25 25.27 -4.47
N ALA A 100 -11.84 26.41 -3.91
CA ALA A 100 -12.77 27.46 -3.49
C ALA A 100 -13.47 28.14 -4.68
N ASN A 101 -12.92 28.00 -5.89
CA ASN A 101 -13.56 28.46 -7.11
C ASN A 101 -14.73 27.54 -7.49
N SER A 102 -15.96 28.06 -7.34
CA SER A 102 -17.20 27.32 -7.59
C SER A 102 -17.31 26.76 -9.01
N ASN A 103 -16.75 27.44 -10.01
CA ASN A 103 -16.73 26.96 -11.40
C ASN A 103 -15.80 25.75 -11.55
N ILE A 104 -14.60 25.81 -10.99
CA ILE A 104 -13.65 24.69 -10.98
C ILE A 104 -14.27 23.49 -10.28
N ARG A 105 -14.82 23.70 -9.08
CA ARG A 105 -15.50 22.67 -8.30
C ARG A 105 -16.64 22.02 -9.08
N SER A 106 -17.51 22.83 -9.70
CA SER A 106 -18.63 22.31 -10.50
C SER A 106 -18.13 21.47 -11.68
N LYS A 107 -17.07 21.90 -12.36
CA LYS A 107 -16.47 21.16 -13.48
C LYS A 107 -15.82 19.84 -13.05
N LEU A 108 -15.19 19.80 -11.87
CA LEU A 108 -14.65 18.56 -11.30
C LEU A 108 -15.77 17.60 -10.90
N ILE A 109 -16.84 18.11 -10.25
CA ILE A 109 -18.01 17.30 -9.85
C ILE A 109 -18.73 16.70 -11.07
N THR A 110 -18.90 17.50 -12.13
CA THR A 110 -19.57 17.07 -13.37
C THR A 110 -18.66 16.27 -14.31
N GLY A 111 -17.36 16.16 -14.01
CA GLY A 111 -16.39 15.45 -14.83
C GLY A 111 -15.99 16.18 -16.12
N GLN A 112 -16.28 17.48 -16.23
CA GLN A 112 -15.81 18.34 -17.33
C GLN A 112 -14.31 18.63 -17.23
N ILE A 113 -13.77 18.66 -16.01
CA ILE A 113 -12.33 18.59 -15.77
C ILE A 113 -12.03 17.18 -15.31
N GLN A 114 -11.22 16.46 -16.10
CA GLN A 114 -10.68 15.17 -15.72
C GLN A 114 -9.19 15.33 -15.40
N PRO A 115 -8.77 15.08 -14.15
CA PRO A 115 -7.36 15.01 -13.79
C PRO A 115 -6.60 14.09 -14.74
N SER A 116 -5.57 14.62 -15.39
CA SER A 116 -4.62 13.79 -16.15
C SER A 116 -3.62 13.13 -15.18
N GLY A 117 -3.03 12.01 -15.59
CA GLY A 117 -2.12 11.22 -14.75
C GLY A 117 -0.81 11.91 -14.37
N ASP A 118 -0.48 13.00 -15.06
CA ASP A 118 0.65 13.89 -14.78
C ASP A 118 0.29 15.03 -13.78
N GLN A 119 -0.98 15.19 -13.43
CA GLN A 119 -1.45 16.21 -12.51
C GLN A 119 -1.65 15.63 -11.11
N TRP A 120 -1.01 16.26 -10.13
CA TRP A 120 -0.95 15.76 -8.77
C TRP A 120 -2.07 16.39 -7.94
N PRO A 121 -2.87 15.59 -7.21
CA PRO A 121 -3.83 16.12 -6.25
C PRO A 121 -3.12 16.73 -5.04
N VAL A 122 -3.75 17.75 -4.45
CA VAL A 122 -3.16 18.55 -3.38
C VAL A 122 -2.88 17.73 -2.11
N PHE A 123 -3.60 16.62 -1.88
CA PHE A 123 -3.37 15.75 -0.72
C PHE A 123 -1.96 15.14 -0.69
N LEU A 124 -1.19 15.18 -1.79
CA LEU A 124 0.17 14.65 -1.82
C LEU A 124 1.17 15.59 -1.12
N TYR A 125 0.82 16.86 -0.95
CA TYR A 125 1.72 17.89 -0.41
C TYR A 125 1.60 18.06 1.10
N ALA A 126 2.72 18.42 1.74
CA ALA A 126 2.75 18.84 3.14
C ALA A 126 1.72 19.96 3.38
N ASN A 127 0.96 19.84 4.46
CA ASN A 127 -0.12 20.79 4.80
C ASN A 127 -1.14 21.04 3.68
N TYR A 128 -1.22 20.15 2.68
CA TYR A 128 -2.11 20.29 1.52
C TYR A 128 -1.91 21.62 0.79
N THR A 129 -0.66 22.08 0.67
CA THR A 129 -0.30 23.34 0.03
C THR A 129 0.68 23.09 -1.10
N TYR A 130 0.37 23.61 -2.28
CA TYR A 130 1.23 23.55 -3.45
C TYR A 130 2.02 24.86 -3.61
N ASP A 131 3.32 24.73 -3.84
CA ASP A 131 4.21 25.84 -4.13
C ASP A 131 4.51 25.85 -5.63
N ALA A 132 4.06 26.90 -6.34
CA ALA A 132 4.23 27.00 -7.78
C ALA A 132 5.67 27.35 -8.19
N GLU A 133 6.43 27.99 -7.29
CA GLU A 133 7.82 28.37 -7.53
C GLU A 133 8.78 27.20 -7.21
N ASP A 134 8.41 26.34 -6.26
CA ASP A 134 9.09 25.08 -5.97
C ASP A 134 8.11 23.89 -5.87
N PRO A 135 7.72 23.26 -7.00
CA PRO A 135 6.77 22.14 -7.02
C PRO A 135 7.22 20.90 -6.25
N TRP A 136 8.50 20.79 -5.87
CA TRP A 136 9.01 19.67 -5.08
C TRP A 136 8.86 19.92 -3.58
N ASN A 137 8.64 21.18 -3.19
CA ASN A 137 8.46 21.57 -1.81
C ASN A 137 7.24 20.86 -1.21
N GLY A 138 7.46 20.08 -0.16
CA GLY A 138 6.39 19.36 0.52
C GLY A 138 5.81 18.18 -0.26
N LEU A 139 6.25 17.88 -1.48
CA LEU A 139 5.72 16.77 -2.27
C LEU A 139 5.92 15.43 -1.55
N LEU A 140 4.89 14.59 -1.54
CA LEU A 140 4.82 13.28 -0.86
C LEU A 140 5.02 13.34 0.67
N ARG A 141 4.78 14.51 1.30
CA ARG A 141 4.97 14.72 2.75
C ARG A 141 3.69 15.05 3.51
N SER A 142 2.52 14.80 2.91
CA SER A 142 1.25 15.01 3.62
C SER A 142 1.07 14.01 4.77
N SER A 143 0.34 14.42 5.81
CA SER A 143 0.04 13.53 6.93
C SER A 143 -0.81 12.32 6.49
N LEU A 144 -1.69 12.47 5.49
CA LEU A 144 -2.45 11.36 4.92
C LEU A 144 -1.55 10.31 4.26
N LEU A 145 -0.56 10.74 3.47
CA LEU A 145 0.39 9.81 2.85
C LEU A 145 1.26 9.11 3.89
N ILE A 146 1.73 9.86 4.88
CA ILE A 146 2.53 9.29 5.98
C ILE A 146 1.70 8.26 6.76
N SER A 147 0.43 8.55 7.06
CA SER A 147 -0.48 7.60 7.70
C SER A 147 -0.72 6.37 6.84
N ALA A 148 -0.94 6.53 5.53
CA ALA A 148 -1.12 5.42 4.61
C ALA A 148 0.13 4.53 4.53
N TYR A 149 1.31 5.13 4.43
CA TYR A 149 2.59 4.41 4.44
C TYR A 149 2.75 3.60 5.73
N LYS A 150 2.52 4.22 6.89
CA LYS A 150 2.58 3.53 8.18
C LYS A 150 1.56 2.39 8.28
N HIS A 151 0.36 2.58 7.77
CA HIS A 151 -0.66 1.54 7.81
C HIS A 151 -0.24 0.27 7.05
N ILE A 152 0.36 0.45 5.87
CA ILE A 152 0.74 -0.65 4.95
C ILE A 152 2.05 -1.27 5.40
N PHE A 153 3.08 -0.46 5.64
CA PHE A 153 4.45 -0.96 5.78
C PHE A 153 4.92 -1.15 7.22
N THR A 154 4.24 -0.56 8.20
CA THR A 154 4.57 -0.76 9.61
C THR A 154 3.47 -1.51 10.35
N SER A 155 2.32 -0.88 10.55
CA SER A 155 1.12 -1.51 11.11
C SER A 155 0.00 -0.45 11.22
N PRO A 156 -1.28 -0.83 11.11
CA PRO A 156 -2.40 0.06 11.46
C PRO A 156 -2.27 0.72 12.83
N SER A 157 -1.70 0.02 13.83
CA SER A 157 -1.53 0.52 15.20
C SER A 157 -0.47 1.63 15.33
N SER A 158 0.43 1.78 14.34
CA SER A 158 1.51 2.78 14.37
C SER A 158 1.08 4.20 13.99
N ILE A 159 -0.19 4.37 13.66
CA ILE A 159 -0.79 5.64 13.24
C ILE A 159 -1.42 6.36 14.44
N ASP A 160 -1.92 5.61 15.42
CA ASP A 160 -2.47 6.16 16.65
C ASP A 160 -1.33 6.61 17.57
N GLN A 161 -1.43 7.83 18.12
CA GLN A 161 -0.51 8.29 19.17
C GLN A 161 -0.86 7.75 20.55
N GLU A 162 -2.05 7.15 20.71
CA GLU A 162 -2.45 6.49 21.94
C GLU A 162 -2.10 4.99 21.86
N PRO A 163 -1.23 4.47 22.76
CA PRO A 163 -0.95 3.06 22.81
C PRO A 163 -2.21 2.28 23.22
N ARG A 164 -2.88 1.67 22.25
CA ARG A 164 -3.94 0.70 22.53
C ARG A 164 -3.30 -0.63 22.89
N ALA A 165 -3.39 -1.00 24.16
CA ALA A 165 -3.07 -2.35 24.59
C ALA A 165 -3.98 -3.34 23.86
N THR A 166 -3.41 -4.27 23.08
CA THR A 166 -4.14 -5.32 22.34
C THR A 166 -4.78 -6.37 23.27
N ARG A 167 -4.53 -6.28 24.58
CA ARG A 167 -5.19 -7.01 25.64
C ARG A 167 -5.43 -6.07 26.81
N SER A 168 -6.65 -6.04 27.33
CA SER A 168 -6.89 -5.53 28.67
C SER A 168 -6.07 -6.38 29.65
N GLY A 169 -5.33 -5.73 30.55
CA GLY A 169 -4.66 -6.43 31.64
C GLY A 169 -5.70 -7.15 32.52
N ASN A 170 -5.35 -8.31 33.07
CA ASN A 170 -6.26 -9.09 33.92
C ASN A 170 -6.87 -8.26 35.06
N THR A 171 -6.17 -7.24 35.55
CA THR A 171 -6.66 -6.26 36.54
C THR A 171 -7.94 -5.56 36.08
N TRP A 172 -7.99 -5.09 34.82
CA TRP A 172 -9.18 -4.45 34.26
C TRP A 172 -10.33 -5.45 34.03
N ILE A 173 -10.01 -6.68 33.60
CA ILE A 173 -11.02 -7.75 33.42
C ILE A 173 -11.66 -8.13 34.77
N HIS A 174 -10.91 -8.05 35.86
CA HIS A 174 -11.37 -8.40 37.20
C HIS A 174 -11.83 -7.20 38.04
N GLY A 175 -11.94 -6.00 37.44
CA GLY A 175 -12.47 -4.81 38.11
C GLY A 175 -11.66 -4.38 39.35
N MET A 176 -10.36 -4.65 39.37
CA MET A 176 -9.42 -4.21 40.42
C MET A 176 -8.72 -2.92 40.05
#